data_AF-W7WYY5-F1
#
_entry.id   AF-W7WYY5-F1
#
_cell.length_a   1.000
_cell.length_b   1.000
_cell.length_c   1.000
_cell.angle_alpha   90.00
_cell.angle_beta   90.00
_cell.angle_gamma   90.00
#
_symmetry.space_group_name_H-M   'P 1'
#
loop_
_entity.id
_entity.type
_entity.pdbx_description
1 polymer ?
#
loop_
_entity_poly.entity_id
_entity_poly.type
_entity_poly.pdbx_seq_one_letter_code
_entity_poly.pdbx_strand_id
1 'polypeptide(L)' 'MGASGLGSALAKCINLSNLILELGQNYIGNEDASGLGSALAKCINLSNLTLQLQQKQFICFGL' A
#
# COMPACT_ATOMS: atom_id res chain seq x y z
N MET A 1 -12.63 2.98 -3.05
CA MET A 1 -12.69 1.52 -2.82
C MET A 1 -11.42 0.86 -3.37
N GLY A 2 -10.24 1.45 -3.12
CA GLY A 2 -9.05 1.21 -3.94
C GLY A 2 -7.97 0.34 -3.30
N ALA A 3 -7.75 0.41 -1.98
CA ALA A 3 -6.71 -0.38 -1.31
C ALA A 3 -7.15 -1.06 -0.01
N SER A 4 -8.29 -0.69 0.57
CA SER A 4 -8.81 -1.31 1.81
C SER A 4 -8.97 -2.85 1.73
N GLY A 5 -9.46 -3.36 0.60
CA GLY A 5 -9.53 -4.82 0.35
C GLY A 5 -8.15 -5.47 0.22
N LEU A 6 -7.20 -4.77 -0.42
CA LEU A 6 -5.82 -5.23 -0.57
C LEU A 6 -5.09 -5.30 0.78
N GLY A 7 -5.23 -4.28 1.64
CA GLY A 7 -4.67 -4.30 2.98
C GLY A 7 -5.19 -5.47 3.82
N SER A 8 -6.48 -5.77 3.73
CA SER A 8 -7.07 -6.92 4.44
C SER A 8 -6.51 -8.27 3.98
N ALA A 9 -6.19 -8.41 2.69
CA ALA A 9 -5.56 -9.61 2.15
C ALA A 9 -4.08 -9.72 2.57
N LEU A 10 -3.31 -8.63 2.42
CA LEU A 10 -1.89 -8.59 2.80
C LEU A 10 -1.66 -8.89 4.28
N ALA A 11 -2.57 -8.45 5.15
CA ALA A 11 -2.53 -8.74 6.58
C ALA A 11 -2.52 -10.25 6.92
N LYS A 12 -2.97 -11.12 6.00
CA LYS A 12 -2.96 -12.58 6.17
C LYS A 12 -1.68 -13.23 5.64
N CYS A 13 -0.88 -12.50 4.87
CA CYS A 13 0.33 -12.98 4.23
C CYS A 13 1.55 -12.85 5.15
N ILE A 14 1.50 -13.44 6.35
CA ILE A 14 2.54 -13.30 7.39
C ILE A 14 3.88 -13.97 7.01
N ASN A 15 3.85 -14.93 6.09
CA ASN A 15 5.02 -15.69 5.61
C ASN A 15 5.57 -15.15 4.29
N LEU A 16 5.04 -14.02 3.81
CA LEU A 16 5.51 -13.41 2.57
C LEU A 16 6.91 -12.84 2.80
N SER A 17 7.87 -13.27 2.00
CA SER A 17 9.26 -12.78 2.05
C SER A 17 9.58 -11.75 0.97
N ASN A 18 8.86 -11.78 -0.13
CA ASN A 18 9.07 -10.89 -1.27
C ASN A 18 7.71 -10.35 -1.74
N LEU A 19 7.60 -9.03 -1.86
CA LEU A 19 6.41 -8.36 -2.38
C LEU A 19 6.81 -7.28 -3.38
N ILE A 20 6.19 -7.34 -4.55
CA ILE A 20 6.16 -6.24 -5.51
C ILE A 20 4.72 -5.77 -5.57
N LEU A 21 4.50 -4.51 -5.24
CA LEU A 21 3.19 -3.91 -5.25
C LEU A 21 3.20 -2.62 -6.07
N GLU A 22 2.59 -2.69 -7.25
CA GLU A 22 2.45 -1.59 -8.18
C GLU A 22 1.03 -1.06 -8.14
N LEU A 23 0.84 0.08 -7.49
CA LEU A 23 -0.45 0.76 -7.40
C LEU A 23 -0.47 2.05 -8.24
N GLY A 24 0.47 2.19 -9.17
CA GLY A 24 0.51 3.33 -10.08
C GLY A 24 -0.81 3.48 -10.84
N GLN A 25 -1.27 4.72 -10.97
CA GLN A 25 -2.55 5.09 -11.58
C GLN A 25 -3.81 4.84 -10.73
N ASN A 26 -3.71 4.25 -9.53
CA ASN A 26 -4.84 4.18 -8.60
C ASN A 26 -4.91 5.42 -7.70
N TYR A 27 -6.11 5.95 -7.48
CA TYR A 27 -6.31 6.94 -6.43
C TYR A 27 -6.25 6.23 -5.07
N ILE A 28 -5.12 6.40 -4.39
CA ILE A 28 -4.95 5.98 -3.00
C ILE A 28 -5.18 7.21 -2.14
N GLY A 29 -6.31 7.23 -1.43
CA GLY A 29 -6.56 8.22 -0.39
C GLY A 29 -5.74 7.94 0.86
N ASN A 30 -5.69 8.91 1.78
CA ASN A 30 -4.94 8.79 3.05
C ASN A 30 -5.34 7.56 3.87
N GLU A 31 -6.64 7.21 3.90
CA GLU A 31 -7.15 6.04 4.59
C GLU A 31 -6.69 4.72 3.95
N ASP A 32 -6.76 4.65 2.61
CA ASP A 32 -6.29 3.51 1.83
C ASP A 32 -4.77 3.29 2.02
N ALA A 33 -3.98 4.37 2.07
CA ALA A 33 -2.54 4.31 2.34
C ALA A 33 -2.25 3.85 3.78
N SER A 34 -2.99 4.36 4.76
CA SER A 34 -2.82 3.98 6.19
C SER A 34 -3.20 2.51 6.43
N GLY A 35 -4.26 2.04 5.77
CA GLY A 35 -4.66 0.64 5.79
C GLY A 35 -3.62 -0.27 5.15
N LEU A 36 -3.03 0.13 4.02
CA LEU A 36 -1.94 -0.60 3.37
C LEU A 36 -0.69 -0.69 4.26
N GLY A 37 -0.28 0.41 4.89
CA GLY A 37 0.87 0.42 5.81
C GLY A 37 0.65 -0.50 7.02
N SER A 38 -0.55 -0.45 7.61
CA SER A 38 -0.92 -1.33 8.74
C SER A 38 -0.90 -2.82 8.36
N ALA A 39 -1.25 -3.14 7.11
CA ALA A 39 -1.20 -4.51 6.60
C ALA A 39 0.23 -4.99 6.36
N LEU A 40 1.07 -4.16 5.73
CA LEU A 40 2.47 -4.46 5.48
C LEU A 40 3.24 -4.73 6.79
N ALA A 41 2.90 -4.01 7.86
CA ALA A 41 3.49 -4.24 9.19
C ALA A 41 3.22 -5.65 9.76
N LYS A 42 2.20 -6.36 9.25
CA LYS A 42 1.90 -7.75 9.65
C LYS A 42 2.68 -8.79 8.85
N CYS A 43 3.29 -8.42 7.73
CA CYS A 43 4.15 -9.29 6.93
C CYS A 43 5.53 -9.41 7.59
N ILE A 44 5.61 -10.07 8.75
CA ILE A 44 6.83 -10.11 9.59
C ILE A 44 8.07 -10.72 8.92
N ASN A 45 7.86 -11.59 7.91
CA ASN A 45 8.95 -12.25 7.20
C ASN A 45 9.37 -11.51 5.92
N LEU A 46 8.78 -10.35 5.65
CA LEU A 46 9.03 -9.58 4.44
C LEU A 46 10.44 -9.00 4.46
N SER A 47 11.30 -9.49 3.56
CA SER A 47 12.68 -9.03 3.43
C SER A 47 12.86 -8.12 2.23
N ASN A 48 12.10 -8.35 1.15
CA ASN A 48 12.14 -7.54 -0.05
C ASN A 48 10.77 -6.93 -0.34
N LEU A 49 10.70 -5.60 -0.34
CA LEU A 49 9.51 -4.85 -0.71
C LEU A 49 9.86 -3.87 -1.83
N THR A 50 9.19 -4.01 -2.97
CA THR A 50 9.11 -2.96 -3.99
C THR A 50 7.70 -2.40 -3.95
N LEU A 51 7.58 -1.10 -3.66
CA LEU A 51 6.30 -0.41 -3.57
C LEU A 51 6.30 0.80 -4.51
N GLN A 52 5.50 0.72 -5.57
CA GLN A 52 5.33 1.81 -6.52
C GLN A 52 3.96 2.47 -6.33
N LEU A 53 3.97 3.60 -5.60
CA LEU A 53 2.81 4.47 -5.43
C LEU A 53 2.96 5.67 -6.36
N GLN A 54 2.18 5.70 -7.44
CA GLN A 54 2.15 6.85 -8.34
C GLN A 54 0.86 7.62 -8.08
N GLN A 55 0.96 8.76 -7.40
CA GLN A 55 -0.16 9.69 -7.25
C GLN A 55 -0.39 10.42 -8.58
N LYS A 56 -1.63 10.39 -9.09
CA LYS A 56 -2.03 11.24 -10.23
C LYS A 56 -2.25 12.70 -9.85
N GLN A 57 -2.36 13.01 -8.56
CA GLN A 57 -2.75 14.32 -8.09
C GLN A 57 -1.64 14.94 -7.26
N PHE A 58 -0.90 15.86 -7.87
CA PHE A 58 -0.11 16.82 -7.11
C PHE A 58 -1.10 17.66 -6.31
N ILE A 59 -1.17 17.44 -4.99
CA ILE A 59 -1.85 18.38 -4.10
C ILE A 59 -0.98 19.64 -4.08
N CYS A 60 -1.31 20.61 -4.94
CA CYS A 60 -0.82 21.96 -4.78
C CYS A 60 -1.62 22.56 -3.62
N PHE A 61 -1.00 22.70 -2.44
CA PHE A 61 -1.52 23.61 -1.44
C PHE A 61 -1.35 25.02 -2.00
N GLY A 62 -2.43 25.59 -2.54
CA GLY A 62 -2.50 27.03 -2.78
C GLY A 62 -2.38 27.73 -1.42
N LEU A 63 -1.22 28.35 -1.21
CA LEU A 63 -1.01 29.41 -0.22
C LEU A 63 -1.95 30.59 -0.50
#